data_AF-A0A6A3CRK3-F1
#
_entry.id   AF-A0A6A3CRK3-F1
#
_cell.length_a   1.000
_cell.length_b   1.000
_cell.length_c   1.000
_cell.angle_alpha   90.00
_cell.angle_beta   90.00
_cell.angle_gamma   90.00
#
_symmetry.space_group_name_H-M   'P 1'
#
loop_
_entity.id
_entity.type
_entity.pdbx_description
1 polymer ?
#
loop_
_entity_poly.entity_id
_entity_poly.type
_entity_poly.pdbx_seq_one_letter_code
_entity_poly.pdbx_strand_id
1 'polypeptide(L)'
;MYCGLLYSGCPGERPCDGLDACCMKHDACVQAKNNDYLSQQCSQSFLNCMTNFQRGGGRSFKGNKCQVDDVIEVISVLMEAALVAGRVLHKP
;
A
#
# COMPACT_ATOMS: atom_id res chain seq x y z
N MET A 1 10.13 1.27 -7.05
CA MET A 1 9.43 0.20 -6.33
C MET A 1 9.35 0.57 -4.86
N TYR A 2 8.14 0.58 -4.34
CA TYR A 2 7.73 1.01 -3.01
C TYR A 2 6.95 -0.09 -2.28
N CYS A 3 6.34 -1.05 -2.98
CA CYS A 3 5.58 -2.11 -2.30
C CYS A 3 6.49 -3.11 -1.57
N GLY A 4 6.53 -3.04 -0.24
CA GLY A 4 7.14 -4.04 0.63
C GLY A 4 7.23 -3.58 2.09
N LEU A 5 7.39 -4.52 3.02
CA LEU A 5 7.58 -4.18 4.43
C LEU A 5 9.03 -3.76 4.68
N LEU A 6 9.24 -2.60 5.32
CA LEU A 6 10.56 -1.99 5.51
C LEU A 6 11.35 -1.81 4.20
N TYR A 7 10.62 -1.66 3.09
CA TYR A 7 11.15 -1.48 1.75
C TYR A 7 10.44 -0.28 1.14
N SER A 8 11.18 0.67 0.58
CA SER A 8 10.62 1.85 -0.06
C SER A 8 11.58 2.39 -1.13
N GLY A 9 11.09 3.26 -2.01
CA GLY A 9 11.87 3.90 -3.06
C GLY A 9 12.66 5.12 -2.58
N CYS A 10 13.66 5.52 -3.37
CA CYS A 10 14.44 6.73 -3.10
C CYS A 10 13.63 8.02 -3.34
N PRO A 11 13.99 9.15 -2.69
CA PRO A 11 13.39 10.44 -3.00
C PRO A 11 13.51 10.80 -4.49
N GLY A 12 12.38 11.15 -5.12
CA GLY A 12 12.33 11.53 -6.54
C GLY A 12 12.16 10.37 -7.54
N GLU A 13 12.25 9.12 -7.09
CA GLU A 13 11.94 7.96 -7.92
C GLU A 13 10.46 7.94 -8.31
N ARG A 14 10.16 7.49 -9.54
CA ARG A 14 8.79 7.34 -10.01
C ARG A 14 8.28 5.93 -9.67
N PRO A 15 7.00 5.77 -9.32
CA PRO A 15 6.42 4.44 -9.13
C PRO A 15 6.44 3.66 -10.44
N CYS A 16 6.68 2.35 -10.34
CA CYS A 16 6.80 1.46 -11.50
C CYS A 16 5.45 1.28 -12.23
N ASP A 17 4.34 1.22 -11.49
CA ASP A 17 2.98 1.17 -12.01
C ASP A 17 1.99 1.83 -11.02
N GLY A 18 0.69 1.69 -11.30
CA GLY A 18 -0.34 2.28 -10.44
C GLY A 18 -0.45 1.63 -9.05
N LEU A 19 -0.09 0.35 -8.91
CA LEU A 19 -0.03 -0.32 -7.61
C LEU A 19 1.16 0.21 -6.80
N ASP A 20 2.31 0.34 -7.44
CA ASP A 20 3.50 0.93 -6.82
C ASP A 20 3.27 2.38 -6.38
N ALA A 21 2.44 3.12 -7.10
CA ALA A 21 2.01 4.47 -6.71
C ALA A 21 1.11 4.47 -5.46
N CYS A 22 0.30 3.43 -5.26
CA CYS A 22 -0.46 3.25 -4.02
C CYS A 22 0.48 2.99 -2.83
N CYS A 23 1.51 2.15 -3.01
CA CYS A 23 2.52 1.88 -2.00
C CYS A 23 3.34 3.13 -1.65
N MET A 24 3.78 3.89 -2.66
CA MET A 24 4.48 5.17 -2.44
C MET A 24 3.68 6.15 -1.57
N LYS A 25 2.36 6.26 -1.82
CA LYS A 25 1.47 7.10 -1.01
C LYS A 25 1.27 6.57 0.40
N HIS A 26 1.19 5.25 0.56
CA HIS A 26 1.10 4.61 1.86
C HIS A 26 2.35 4.87 2.70
N ASP A 27 3.55 4.67 2.14
CA ASP A 27 4.82 4.90 2.83
C ASP A 27 4.94 6.35 3.31
N ALA A 28 4.62 7.31 2.43
CA ALA A 28 4.60 8.72 2.77
C ALA A 28 3.58 9.05 3.88
N CYS A 29 2.40 8.41 3.86
CA CYS A 29 1.40 8.55 4.91
C CYS A 29 1.91 8.05 6.25
N VAL A 30 2.50 6.85 6.29
CA VAL A 30 3.06 6.26 7.52
C VAL A 30 4.20 7.13 8.06
N GLN A 31 5.10 7.60 7.20
CA GLN A 31 6.19 8.50 7.60
C GLN A 31 5.65 9.79 8.22
N ALA A 32 4.61 10.40 7.63
CA ALA A 32 3.97 11.59 8.16
C ALA A 32 3.21 11.36 9.49
N LYS A 33 2.94 10.10 9.85
CA LYS A 33 2.28 9.69 11.10
C LYS A 33 3.29 9.13 12.12
N ASN A 34 4.52 9.62 12.12
CA ASN A 34 5.59 9.17 13.02
C ASN A 34 5.91 7.67 12.88
N ASN A 35 5.85 7.14 11.65
CA ASN A 35 6.04 5.73 11.34
C ASN A 35 4.98 4.80 11.97
N ASP A 36 3.77 5.30 12.22
CA ASP A 36 2.63 4.49 12.66
C ASP A 36 2.08 3.62 11.51
N TYR A 37 2.59 2.40 11.41
CA TYR A 37 2.10 1.39 10.45
C TYR A 37 0.67 0.89 10.76
N LEU A 38 0.14 1.14 11.96
CA LEU A 38 -1.23 0.80 12.34
C LEU A 38 -2.19 1.97 12.15
N SER A 39 -1.75 3.03 11.48
CA SER A 39 -2.59 4.17 11.15
C SER A 39 -3.78 3.71 10.30
N GLN A 40 -4.98 3.81 10.88
CA GLN A 40 -6.23 3.44 10.19
C GLN A 40 -6.42 4.27 8.91
N GLN A 41 -6.01 5.54 8.93
CA GLN A 41 -6.09 6.42 7.77
C GLN A 41 -5.21 5.91 6.62
N CYS A 42 -3.95 5.55 6.91
CA CYS A 42 -3.03 5.08 5.89
C CYS A 42 -3.47 3.71 5.33
N SER A 43 -3.84 2.78 6.22
CA SER A 43 -4.32 1.44 5.82
C SER A 43 -5.59 1.51 4.96
N GLN A 44 -6.60 2.30 5.39
CA GLN A 44 -7.85 2.42 4.64
C GLN A 44 -7.66 3.13 3.30
N SER A 45 -6.83 4.18 3.25
CA SER A 45 -6.55 4.89 2.00
C SER A 45 -5.80 4.00 1.01
N PHE A 46 -4.91 3.14 1.51
CA PHE A 46 -4.16 2.20 0.69
C PHE A 46 -5.08 1.11 0.10
N LEU A 47 -5.94 0.49 0.91
CA LEU A 47 -6.96 -0.46 0.43
C LEU A 47 -7.86 0.14 -0.65
N ASN A 48 -8.32 1.38 -0.45
CA ASN A 48 -9.14 2.09 -1.44
C ASN A 48 -8.35 2.36 -2.74
N CYS A 49 -7.06 2.70 -2.62
CA CYS A 49 -6.19 2.93 -3.78
C CYS A 49 -6.03 1.66 -4.62
N MET A 50 -5.71 0.53 -3.99
CA MET A 50 -5.57 -0.77 -4.68
C MET A 50 -6.87 -1.19 -5.36
N THR A 51 -8.01 -1.03 -4.66
CA THR A 51 -9.34 -1.32 -5.23
C THR A 51 -9.61 -0.49 -6.48
N ASN A 52 -9.29 0.81 -6.45
CA ASN A 52 -9.48 1.69 -7.61
C ASN A 52 -8.54 1.35 -8.77
N PHE A 53 -7.30 0.96 -8.47
CA PHE A 53 -6.35 0.49 -9.47
C PHE A 53 -6.84 -0.78 -10.19
N GLN A 54 -7.36 -1.77 -9.44
CA GLN A 54 -7.96 -2.97 -10.04
C GLN A 54 -9.18 -2.65 -10.90
N ARG A 55 -10.12 -1.86 -10.37
CA ARG A 55 -11.34 -1.46 -11.10
C ARG A 55 -11.03 -0.66 -12.36
N GLY A 56 -9.94 0.09 -12.37
CA GLY A 56 -9.47 0.85 -13.52
C GLY A 56 -8.79 0.02 -14.60
N GLY A 57 -8.69 -1.31 -14.46
CA GLY A 57 -7.94 -2.16 -15.38
C GLY A 57 -6.43 -1.87 -15.32
N GLY A 58 -5.92 -1.58 -14.12
CA GLY A 58 -4.54 -1.18 -13.86
C GLY A 58 -3.53 -2.08 -14.56
N ARG A 59 -2.66 -1.48 -15.36
CA ARG A 59 -1.58 -2.19 -16.08
C ARG A 59 -0.31 -2.14 -15.26
N SER A 60 0.41 -3.26 -15.23
CA SER A 60 1.72 -3.33 -14.61
C SER A 60 2.85 -2.97 -15.57
N PHE A 61 4.06 -2.85 -15.02
CA PHE A 61 5.26 -2.51 -15.75
C PHE A 61 5.84 -3.71 -16.52
N LYS A 62 6.59 -3.41 -17.59
CA LYS A 62 7.25 -4.43 -18.41
C LYS A 62 8.30 -5.17 -17.59
N GLY A 63 8.28 -6.51 -17.64
CA GLY A 63 9.22 -7.35 -16.92
C GLY A 63 8.78 -7.71 -15.49
N ASN A 64 7.58 -7.30 -15.07
CA ASN A 64 6.97 -7.81 -13.85
C ASN A 64 6.81 -9.34 -13.96
N LYS A 65 7.25 -10.05 -12.91
CA LYS A 65 7.17 -11.51 -12.79
C LYS A 65 6.02 -11.97 -11.89
N CYS A 66 5.33 -11.03 -11.24
CA CYS A 66 4.23 -11.27 -10.34
C CYS A 66 2.89 -11.13 -11.08
N GLN A 67 1.90 -11.93 -10.67
CA GLN A 67 0.51 -11.65 -11.02
C GLN A 67 0.00 -10.51 -10.14
N VAL A 68 -0.52 -9.46 -10.76
CA VAL A 68 -0.88 -8.22 -10.08
C VAL A 68 -2.02 -8.43 -9.09
N ASP A 69 -3.02 -9.22 -9.47
CA ASP A 69 -4.17 -9.51 -8.60
C ASP A 69 -3.76 -10.31 -7.37
N ASP A 70 -2.89 -11.31 -7.50
CA ASP A 70 -2.34 -12.07 -6.37
C ASP A 70 -1.58 -11.15 -5.40
N VAL A 71 -0.78 -10.20 -5.92
CA VAL A 71 -0.06 -9.23 -5.08
C VAL A 71 -1.05 -8.35 -4.32
N ILE A 72 -2.11 -7.87 -4.97
CA ILE A 72 -3.12 -7.03 -4.33
C ILE A 72 -3.89 -7.81 -3.27
N GLU A 73 -4.22 -9.08 -3.51
CA GLU A 73 -4.87 -9.94 -2.52
C GLU A 73 -3.99 -10.11 -1.28
N VAL A 74 -2.73 -10.48 -1.46
CA VAL A 74 -1.77 -10.66 -0.35
C VAL A 74 -1.60 -9.39 0.46
N ILE A 75 -1.42 -8.24 -0.20
CA ILE A 75 -1.27 -6.96 0.49
C ILE A 75 -2.57 -6.57 1.19
N SER A 76 -3.74 -6.81 0.57
CA SER A 76 -5.04 -6.45 1.17
C SER A 76 -5.27 -7.20 2.48
N VAL A 77 -4.96 -8.49 2.55
CA VAL A 77 -5.07 -9.29 3.80
C VAL A 77 -4.23 -8.67 4.91
N LEU A 78 -2.98 -8.31 4.62
CA LEU A 78 -2.07 -7.65 5.58
C LEU A 78 -2.63 -6.29 6.05
N MET A 79 -3.13 -5.48 5.12
CA MET A 79 -3.63 -4.15 5.44
C MET A 79 -4.98 -4.17 6.17
N GLU A 80 -5.84 -5.14 5.90
CA GLU A 80 -7.06 -5.38 6.67
C GLU A 80 -6.75 -5.75 8.12
N ALA A 81 -5.76 -6.64 8.33
CA ALA A 81 -5.28 -6.97 9.67
C ALA A 81 -4.69 -5.74 10.39
N ALA A 82 -3.86 -4.94 9.71
CA ALA A 82 -3.30 -3.70 10.25
C ALA A 82 -4.40 -2.68 10.63
N LEU A 83 -5.41 -2.53 9.77
CA LEU A 83 -6.57 -1.68 10.02
C LEU A 83 -7.38 -2.12 11.24
N VAL A 84 -7.61 -3.44 11.39
CA VAL A 84 -8.28 -4.01 12.57
C VAL A 84 -7.43 -3.80 13.83
N ALA A 85 -6.13 -4.10 13.78
CA ALA A 85 -5.23 -3.88 14.90
C ALA A 85 -5.18 -2.39 15.32
N GLY A 86 -5.11 -1.48 14.35
CA GLY A 86 -5.17 -0.04 14.58
C GLY A 86 -6.49 0.44 15.19
N ARG A 87 -7.61 -0.24 14.93
CA ARG A 87 -8.91 0.02 15.60
C ARG A 87 -8.96 -0.51 17.02
N VAL A 88 -8.19 -1.54 17.35
CA VAL A 88 -8.17 -2.14 18.69
C VAL A 88 -7.17 -1.42 19.60
N LEU A 89 -5.95 -1.18 19.11
CA LEU A 89 -4.85 -0.64 19.89
C LEU A 89 -4.88 0.89 20.05
N HIS A 90 -5.53 1.61 19.13
CA HIS A 90 -5.76 3.06 19.27
C HIS A 90 -7.10 3.40 19.97
N LYS A 91 -7.81 2.40 20.53
CA LYS A 91 -8.90 2.68 21.47
C LYS A 91 -8.28 3.13 22.80
N PRO A 92 -8.79 4.21 23.41
CA PRO A 92 -8.35 4.64 24.74
C PRO A 92 -8.62 3.59 25.82
#